data_AF-A0A7J2X421-F1
#
_entry.id   AF-A0A7J2X421-F1
#
_cell.length_a   1.000
_cell.length_b   1.000
_cell.length_c   1.000
_cell.angle_alpha   90.00
_cell.angle_beta   90.00
_cell.angle_gamma   90.00
#
_symmetry.space_group_name_H-M   'P 1'
#
loop_
_entity.id
_entity.type
_entity.pdbx_description
1 polymer ?
#
loop_
_entity_poly.entity_id
_entity_poly.type
_entity_poly.pdbx_seq_one_letter_code
_entity_poly.pdbx_strand_id
1 'polypeptide(L)'
;MIKEGDYALFFDERGKKRLIKIRREGRFQSDLGYIEYKDVIGRYYGERFETSKNRFIWVLKPSLYDFIMKIKRRTQIVYPKDIGYIIVKLGVKHNSKILEIGTGSGALTTAFAWILSKEGLIDTFD
;
A
#
# COMPACT_ATOMS: atom_id res chain seq x y z
N MET A 1 10.44 12.47 -3.08
CA MET A 1 11.53 11.62 -2.60
C MET A 1 11.00 10.66 -1.55
N ILE A 2 11.52 9.45 -1.53
CA ILE A 2 11.19 8.35 -0.61
C ILE A 2 11.89 8.62 0.72
N LYS A 3 11.16 8.46 1.82
CA LYS A 3 11.68 8.64 3.19
C LYS A 3 11.51 7.35 4.00
N GLU A 4 12.21 7.29 5.12
CA GLU A 4 11.93 6.28 6.13
C GLU A 4 10.47 6.36 6.59
N GLY A 5 9.84 5.20 6.81
CA GLY A 5 8.44 5.10 7.21
C GLY A 5 7.46 5.10 6.05
N ASP A 6 7.86 5.57 4.86
CA ASP A 6 7.04 5.49 3.67
C ASP A 6 6.80 4.04 3.24
N TYR A 7 5.66 3.80 2.62
CA TYR A 7 5.43 2.56 1.89
C TYR A 7 5.90 2.69 0.45
N ALA A 8 6.53 1.64 -0.07
CA ALA A 8 7.01 1.57 -1.44
C ALA A 8 6.65 0.22 -2.06
N LEU A 9 6.35 0.25 -3.36
CA LEU A 9 6.01 -0.92 -4.14
C LEU A 9 7.23 -1.33 -4.96
N PHE A 10 7.89 -2.40 -4.55
CA PHE A 10 8.98 -3.02 -5.30
C PHE A 10 8.36 -3.86 -6.41
N PHE A 11 8.54 -3.41 -7.64
CA PHE A 11 8.01 -4.01 -8.86
C PHE A 11 9.16 -4.60 -9.66
N ASP A 12 9.24 -5.93 -9.75
CA ASP A 12 10.27 -6.57 -10.56
C ASP A 12 9.91 -6.62 -12.05
N GLU A 13 10.90 -6.88 -12.89
CA GLU A 13 10.74 -6.99 -14.35
C GLU A 13 9.78 -8.09 -14.82
N ARG A 14 9.39 -9.02 -13.94
CA ARG A 14 8.42 -10.10 -14.23
C ARG A 14 7.00 -9.71 -13.85
N GLY A 15 6.80 -8.49 -13.37
CA GLY A 15 5.50 -8.01 -12.95
C GLY A 15 5.18 -8.25 -11.47
N LYS A 16 6.09 -8.86 -10.70
CA LYS A 16 5.84 -9.19 -9.28
C LYS A 16 5.96 -7.93 -8.43
N LYS A 17 4.89 -7.64 -7.70
CA LYS A 17 4.79 -6.49 -6.80
C LYS A 17 4.97 -6.93 -5.34
N ARG A 18 5.73 -6.18 -4.55
CA ARG A 18 5.83 -6.35 -3.08
C ARG A 18 5.70 -4.99 -2.40
N LEU A 19 4.77 -4.86 -1.48
CA LEU A 19 4.54 -3.65 -0.71
C LEU A 19 5.39 -3.71 0.55
N ILE A 20 6.28 -2.75 0.70
CA ILE A 20 7.30 -2.74 1.76
C ILE A 20 7.25 -1.39 2.46
N LYS A 21 7.34 -1.41 3.79
CA LYS A 21 7.58 -0.20 4.59
C LYS A 21 9.08 0.05 4.65
N ILE A 22 9.53 1.18 4.14
CA ILE A 22 10.94 1.57 4.10
C ILE A 22 11.43 1.83 5.53
N ARG A 23 12.60 1.29 5.86
CA ARG A 23 13.30 1.46 7.13
C ARG A 23 14.70 2.01 6.86
N ARG A 24 15.29 2.70 7.83
CA ARG A 24 16.67 3.20 7.69
C ARG A 24 17.69 2.09 7.47
N GLU A 25 17.49 0.96 8.14
CA GLU A 25 18.38 -0.20 8.07
C GLU A 25 17.67 -1.42 7.47
N GLY A 26 18.48 -2.31 6.88
CA GLY A 26 18.04 -3.53 6.23
C GLY A 26 17.85 -3.37 4.73
N ARG A 27 17.32 -4.44 4.14
CA ARG A 27 17.26 -4.61 2.69
C ARG A 27 15.97 -5.26 2.24
N PHE A 28 15.58 -4.94 1.01
CA PHE A 28 14.67 -5.75 0.24
C PHE A 28 15.41 -6.97 -0.31
N GLN A 29 14.86 -8.17 -0.15
CA GLN A 29 15.45 -9.40 -0.68
C GLN A 29 14.45 -10.18 -1.56
N SER A 30 14.92 -10.60 -2.73
CA SER A 30 14.21 -11.48 -3.64
C SER A 30 15.17 -12.51 -4.25
N ASP A 31 14.62 -13.39 -5.07
CA ASP A 31 15.38 -14.33 -5.91
C ASP A 31 16.25 -13.61 -6.95
N LEU A 32 15.91 -12.36 -7.30
CA LEU A 32 16.67 -11.49 -8.20
C LEU A 32 17.82 -10.76 -7.49
N GLY A 33 18.07 -11.01 -6.20
CA GLY A 33 19.10 -10.33 -5.41
C GLY A 33 18.49 -9.43 -4.34
N TYR A 34 19.28 -8.47 -3.86
CA TYR A 34 18.84 -7.53 -2.83
C TYR A 34 19.07 -6.07 -3.23
N ILE A 35 18.35 -5.16 -2.55
CA ILE A 35 18.50 -3.71 -2.61
C ILE A 35 18.50 -3.21 -1.16
N GLU A 36 19.53 -2.48 -0.74
CA GLU A 36 19.59 -1.88 0.59
C GLU A 36 18.61 -0.70 0.67
N TYR A 37 17.88 -0.56 1.78
CA TYR A 37 16.91 0.53 1.90
C TYR A 37 17.56 1.92 1.91
N LYS A 38 18.79 2.01 2.43
CA LYS A 38 19.59 3.25 2.40
C LYS A 38 19.83 3.78 0.98
N ASP A 39 19.88 2.89 -0.02
CA ASP A 39 20.11 3.28 -1.43
C ASP A 39 18.82 3.81 -2.06
N VAL A 40 17.66 3.44 -1.52
CA VAL A 40 16.32 3.87 -1.97
C VAL A 40 15.90 5.18 -1.31
N ILE A 41 16.26 5.39 -0.04
CA ILE A 41 15.95 6.61 0.70
C ILE A 41 16.58 7.82 0.00
N GLY A 42 15.81 8.89 -0.15
CA GLY A 42 16.24 10.11 -0.86
C GLY A 42 16.03 10.06 -2.39
N ARG A 43 15.78 8.88 -2.97
CA ARG A 43 15.42 8.75 -4.39
C ARG A 43 13.95 9.06 -4.64
N TYR A 44 13.54 9.21 -5.89
CA TYR A 44 12.15 9.41 -6.28
C TYR A 44 11.45 8.08 -6.58
N TYR A 45 10.15 8.04 -6.33
CA TYR A 45 9.30 6.95 -6.82
C TYR A 45 9.30 6.95 -8.35
N GLY A 46 9.28 5.75 -8.94
CA GLY A 46 9.35 5.54 -10.39
C GLY A 46 10.76 5.16 -10.87
N GLU A 47 11.78 5.38 -10.04
CA GLU A 47 13.15 5.01 -10.37
C GLU A 47 13.37 3.49 -10.36
N ARG A 48 14.32 3.04 -11.19
CA ARG A 48 14.81 1.66 -11.22
C ARG A 48 16.09 1.52 -10.40
N PHE A 49 16.25 0.37 -9.78
CA PHE A 49 17.38 0.01 -8.96
C PHE A 49 17.94 -1.31 -9.46
N GLU A 50 19.26 -1.37 -9.60
CA GLU A 50 19.97 -2.60 -9.91
C GLU A 50 20.17 -3.41 -8.63
N THR A 51 19.87 -4.70 -8.69
CA THR A 51 20.07 -5.63 -7.58
C THR A 51 21.50 -6.17 -7.58
N SER A 52 21.87 -6.84 -6.49
CA SER A 52 23.14 -7.59 -6.37
C SER A 52 23.37 -8.71 -7.43
N LYS A 53 22.40 -8.99 -8.31
CA LYS A 53 22.53 -9.98 -9.40
C LYS A 53 22.37 -9.33 -10.79
N ASN A 54 22.57 -8.03 -10.90
CA ASN A 54 22.43 -7.25 -12.14
C ASN A 54 21.04 -7.36 -12.78
N ARG A 55 19.99 -7.38 -11.94
CA ARG A 55 18.58 -7.36 -12.35
C ARG A 55 17.94 -6.06 -11.92
N PHE A 56 16.82 -5.67 -12.53
CA PHE A 56 16.17 -4.39 -12.24
C PHE A 56 14.87 -4.55 -11.45
N ILE A 57 14.68 -3.63 -10.50
CA ILE A 57 13.43 -3.45 -9.76
C ILE A 57 13.07 -1.97 -9.75
N TRP A 58 11.80 -1.66 -10.03
CA TRP A 58 11.26 -0.32 -9.93
C TRP A 58 10.68 -0.12 -8.53
N VAL A 59 10.96 1.03 -7.93
CA VAL A 59 10.37 1.41 -6.65
C VAL A 59 9.26 2.43 -6.91
N LEU A 60 8.02 1.96 -6.88
CA LEU A 60 6.84 2.74 -7.26
C LEU A 60 6.07 3.23 -6.01
N LYS A 61 5.32 4.32 -6.17
CA LYS A 61 4.40 4.78 -5.13
C LYS A 61 3.20 3.81 -5.08
N PRO A 62 2.88 3.20 -3.93
CA PRO A 62 1.74 2.29 -3.84
C PRO A 62 0.42 3.02 -4.08
N SER A 63 -0.48 2.37 -4.81
CA SER A 63 -1.87 2.79 -4.96
C SER A 63 -2.75 2.21 -3.86
N LEU A 64 -3.98 2.72 -3.72
CA LEU A 64 -4.98 2.11 -2.84
C LEU A 64 -5.20 0.62 -3.16
N TYR A 65 -5.22 0.26 -4.45
CA TYR A 65 -5.34 -1.13 -4.89
C TYR A 65 -4.22 -1.99 -4.32
N ASP A 66 -2.97 -1.49 -4.32
CA ASP A 66 -1.84 -2.23 -3.79
C ASP A 66 -1.97 -2.48 -2.28
N PHE A 67 -2.46 -1.50 -1.52
CA PHE A 67 -2.73 -1.68 -0.09
C PHE A 67 -3.82 -2.72 0.16
N ILE A 68 -4.96 -2.61 -0.53
CA ILE A 68 -6.09 -3.55 -0.38
C ILE A 68 -5.66 -4.98 -0.74
N MET A 69 -4.95 -5.16 -1.85
CA MET A 69 -4.58 -6.48 -2.34
C MET A 69 -3.39 -7.10 -1.60
N LYS A 70 -2.63 -6.32 -0.82
CA LYS A 70 -1.47 -6.79 -0.05
C LYS A 70 -1.68 -6.72 1.46
N ILE A 71 -2.89 -6.41 1.90
CA ILE A 71 -3.25 -6.47 3.31
C ILE A 71 -3.09 -7.90 3.84
N LYS A 72 -2.61 -8.04 5.08
CA LYS A 72 -2.54 -9.35 5.72
C LYS A 72 -3.96 -9.81 6.02
N ARG A 73 -4.41 -10.85 5.33
CA ARG A 73 -5.77 -11.38 5.48
C ARG A 73 -5.87 -12.23 6.75
N ARG A 74 -6.81 -11.87 7.60
CA ARG A 74 -7.32 -12.71 8.71
C ARG A 74 -8.70 -13.28 8.39
N THR A 75 -9.43 -12.59 7.51
CA THR A 75 -10.79 -12.89 7.08
C THR A 75 -10.92 -12.63 5.57
N GLN A 76 -12.08 -12.96 4.99
CA GLN A 76 -12.38 -12.58 3.62
C GLN A 76 -12.52 -11.06 3.50
N ILE A 77 -11.99 -10.49 2.41
CA ILE A 77 -12.02 -9.05 2.17
C ILE A 77 -13.10 -8.64 1.16
N VAL A 78 -13.59 -7.40 1.28
CA VAL A 78 -14.30 -6.73 0.19
C VAL A 78 -13.28 -6.33 -0.88
N TYR A 79 -13.55 -6.66 -2.15
CA TYR A 79 -12.62 -6.40 -3.25
C TYR A 79 -12.84 -5.02 -3.89
N PRO A 80 -11.85 -4.46 -4.62
CA PRO A 80 -11.92 -3.11 -5.17
C PRO A 80 -13.17 -2.78 -6.01
N LYS A 81 -13.72 -3.77 -6.74
CA LYS A 81 -14.96 -3.61 -7.49
C LYS A 81 -16.13 -3.19 -6.59
N ASP A 82 -16.32 -3.93 -5.50
CA ASP A 82 -17.43 -3.70 -4.58
C ASP A 82 -17.16 -2.52 -3.66
N ILE A 83 -15.91 -2.32 -3.24
CA ILE A 83 -15.47 -1.12 -2.51
C ILE A 83 -15.81 0.16 -3.29
N GLY A 84 -15.47 0.21 -4.58
CA GLY A 84 -15.79 1.37 -5.43
C GLY A 84 -17.29 1.63 -5.51
N TYR A 85 -18.09 0.58 -5.69
CA TYR A 85 -19.55 0.69 -5.68
C TYR A 85 -20.08 1.20 -4.34
N ILE A 86 -19.62 0.65 -3.21
CA ILE A 86 -20.04 1.07 -1.86
C ILE A 86 -19.74 2.55 -1.63
N ILE A 87 -18.52 3.01 -1.94
CA ILE A 87 -18.10 4.40 -1.80
C ILE A 87 -19.02 5.34 -2.59
N VAL A 88 -19.29 5.01 -3.86
CA VAL A 88 -20.16 5.81 -4.72
C VAL A 88 -21.61 5.78 -4.22
N LYS A 89 -22.12 4.60 -3.87
CA LYS A 89 -23.51 4.41 -3.43
C LYS A 89 -23.82 5.12 -2.12
N LEU A 90 -22.90 5.11 -1.17
CA LEU A 90 -23.02 5.80 0.11
C LEU A 90 -22.67 7.28 0.03
N GLY A 91 -22.14 7.75 -1.11
CA GLY A 91 -21.74 9.14 -1.29
C GLY A 91 -20.63 9.56 -0.32
N VAL A 92 -19.66 8.68 -0.08
CA VAL A 92 -18.53 8.95 0.84
C VAL A 92 -17.70 10.12 0.29
N LYS A 93 -17.42 11.09 1.16
CA LYS A 93 -16.63 12.29 0.86
C LYS A 93 -15.53 12.48 1.90
N HIS A 94 -14.61 13.41 1.66
CA HIS A 94 -13.42 13.61 2.50
C HIS A 94 -13.71 13.90 3.99
N ASN A 95 -14.87 14.47 4.35
CA ASN A 95 -15.25 14.75 5.75
C ASN A 95 -16.39 13.86 6.26
N SER A 96 -16.63 12.72 5.61
CA SER A 96 -17.62 11.75 6.08
C SER A 96 -17.24 11.18 7.45
N LYS A 97 -18.25 10.94 8.28
CA LYS A 97 -18.17 10.08 9.46
C LYS A 97 -18.78 8.73 9.08
N ILE A 98 -18.00 7.67 9.22
CA ILE A 98 -18.36 6.35 8.71
C ILE A 98 -18.42 5.38 9.88
N LEU A 99 -19.54 4.68 10.01
CA LEU A 99 -19.67 3.52 10.89
C LEU A 99 -19.48 2.25 10.06
N GLU A 100 -18.52 1.42 10.45
CA GLU A 100 -18.26 0.10 9.88
C GLU A 100 -18.42 -0.96 10.98
N ILE A 101 -19.11 -2.06 10.67
CA ILE A 101 -19.24 -3.18 11.61
C ILE A 101 -18.83 -4.46 10.89
N GLY A 102 -17.83 -5.12 11.49
CA GLY A 102 -16.95 -6.10 10.88
C GLY A 102 -15.72 -5.42 10.29
N THR A 103 -14.72 -5.10 11.13
CA THR A 103 -13.43 -4.58 10.63
C THR A 103 -12.71 -5.63 9.79
N GLY A 104 -12.73 -6.88 10.26
CA GLY A 104 -12.09 -8.01 9.60
C GLY A 104 -10.62 -7.75 9.30
N SER A 105 -10.23 -7.91 8.02
CA SER A 105 -8.84 -7.64 7.61
C SER A 105 -8.55 -6.17 7.33
N GLY A 106 -9.55 -5.27 7.42
CA GLY A 106 -9.39 -3.83 7.25
C GLY A 106 -9.34 -3.33 5.80
N ALA A 107 -9.78 -4.12 4.82
CA ALA A 107 -9.72 -3.73 3.40
C ALA A 107 -10.67 -2.56 3.06
N LEU A 108 -11.91 -2.63 3.55
CA LEU A 108 -12.90 -1.57 3.37
C LEU A 108 -12.55 -0.34 4.22
N THR A 109 -12.17 -0.54 5.49
CA THR A 109 -11.58 0.48 6.37
C THR A 109 -10.43 1.24 5.69
N THR A 110 -9.51 0.53 5.03
CA THR A 110 -8.38 1.14 4.30
C THR A 110 -8.85 2.03 3.16
N ALA A 111 -9.89 1.61 2.43
CA ALA A 111 -10.46 2.40 1.34
C ALA A 111 -11.16 3.66 1.84
N PHE A 112 -11.89 3.57 2.95
CA PHE A 112 -12.45 4.75 3.61
C PHE A 112 -11.33 5.70 4.07
N ALA A 113 -10.33 5.18 4.79
CA ALA A 113 -9.21 5.98 5.29
C ALA A 113 -8.42 6.67 4.18
N TRP A 114 -8.38 6.08 2.97
CA TRP A 114 -7.74 6.68 1.81
C TRP A 114 -8.47 7.92 1.27
N ILE A 115 -9.79 7.97 1.42
CA ILE A 115 -10.64 9.07 0.90
C ILE A 115 -10.77 10.19 1.93
N LEU A 116 -10.79 9.84 3.22
CA LEU A 116 -11.00 10.80 4.28
C LEU A 116 -9.81 11.77 4.45
N SER A 117 -10.14 12.99 4.82
CA SER A 117 -9.20 13.99 5.30
C SER A 117 -8.88 13.74 6.78
N LYS A 118 -8.05 14.61 7.37
CA LYS A 118 -7.80 14.59 8.82
C LYS A 118 -9.04 14.87 9.68
N GLU A 119 -10.10 15.42 9.09
CA GLU A 119 -11.37 15.72 9.77
C GLU A 119 -12.41 14.60 9.63
N GLY A 120 -12.18 13.66 8.71
CA GLY A 120 -13.02 12.46 8.60
C GLY A 120 -12.80 11.52 9.78
N LEU A 121 -13.82 10.71 10.07
CA LEU A 121 -13.79 9.73 11.16
C LEU A 121 -14.31 8.38 10.66
N ILE A 122 -13.67 7.31 11.09
CA ILE A 122 -14.14 5.94 10.88
C ILE A 122 -14.25 5.29 12.25
N ASP A 123 -15.48 5.03 12.67
CA ASP A 123 -15.77 4.23 13.84
C ASP A 123 -16.00 2.80 13.34
N THR A 124 -15.06 1.90 13.65
CA THR A 124 -15.13 0.49 13.20
C THR A 124 -15.04 -0.47 14.37
N PHE A 125 -15.81 -1.55 14.30
CA PHE A 125 -15.94 -2.56 15.37
C PHE A 125 -15.76 -3.97 14.79
N ASP A 126 -15.18 -4.88 15.58
CA ASP A 126 -14.97 -6.30 15.26
C ASP A 126 -15.22 -7.16 16.50
#